data_AF-A0ABD5LSU3-F1
#
_entry.id   AF-A0ABD5LSU3-F1
#
_cell.length_a   1.000
_cell.length_b   1.000
_cell.length_c   1.000
_cell.angle_alpha   90.00
_cell.angle_beta   90.00
_cell.angle_gamma   90.00
#
_symmetry.space_group_name_H-M   'P 1'
#
loop_
_entity.id
_entity.type
_entity.pdbx_description
1 polymer ?
#
loop_
_entity_poly.entity_id
_entity_poly.type
_entity_poly.pdbx_seq_one_letter_code
_entity_poly.pdbx_strand_id
1 'polypeptide(L)'
;MSDAEKLKTFMYQNGKRKGYITGMGLYNRLGLTTQIPKTITIASDKSPQRKDFGTVEVKLVKAKVPVSESNREYLEILDVLSNIKKIPDSNPSEVMKVIAKKTKKYQKDGLYELINLASFYSPVTRALLGLLIENININLALELKNS
;
A
#
# COMPACT_ATOMS: atom_id res chain seq x y z
N MET A 1 -27.10 7.76 1.43
CA MET A 1 -25.65 7.67 1.13
C MET A 1 -25.25 6.20 1.07
N SER A 2 -24.79 5.75 -0.08
CA SER A 2 -24.29 4.38 -0.30
C SER A 2 -23.02 4.12 0.50
N ASP A 3 -22.65 2.84 0.65
CA ASP A 3 -21.41 2.48 1.36
C ASP A 3 -20.15 3.00 0.64
N ALA A 4 -20.18 3.05 -0.69
CA ALA A 4 -19.10 3.65 -1.48
C ALA A 4 -18.94 5.15 -1.18
N GLU A 5 -20.04 5.89 -1.03
CA GLU A 5 -20.00 7.31 -0.67
C GLU A 5 -19.51 7.52 0.77
N LYS A 6 -19.94 6.68 1.73
CA LYS A 6 -19.41 6.68 3.10
C LYS A 6 -17.90 6.49 3.11
N LEU A 7 -17.38 5.51 2.37
CA LEU A 7 -15.93 5.24 2.26
C LEU A 7 -15.17 6.42 1.64
N LYS A 8 -15.73 7.10 0.62
CA LYS A 8 -15.09 8.28 0.02
C LYS A 8 -14.83 9.40 1.03
N THR A 9 -15.72 9.59 2.02
CA THR A 9 -15.51 10.62 3.07
C THR A 9 -14.24 10.40 3.90
N PHE A 10 -13.74 9.17 3.97
CA PHE A 10 -12.51 8.83 4.67
C PHE A 10 -11.27 8.98 3.80
N MET A 11 -11.40 8.75 2.49
CA MET A 11 -10.30 8.80 1.53
C MET A 11 -10.10 10.18 0.91
N TYR A 12 -11.06 11.08 1.02
CA TYR A 12 -11.02 12.41 0.42
C TYR A 12 -11.33 13.52 1.43
N GLN A 13 -10.75 14.69 1.17
CA GLN A 13 -11.05 15.94 1.85
C GLN A 13 -10.93 17.09 0.84
N ASN A 14 -11.96 17.92 0.73
CA ASN A 14 -12.01 19.05 -0.22
C ASN A 14 -11.64 18.64 -1.65
N GLY A 15 -12.15 17.50 -2.12
CA GLY A 15 -11.86 16.95 -3.44
C GLY A 15 -10.47 16.35 -3.61
N LYS A 16 -9.56 16.49 -2.63
CA LYS A 16 -8.21 15.93 -2.67
C LYS A 16 -8.16 14.58 -1.98
N ARG A 17 -7.45 13.61 -2.55
CA ARG A 17 -7.20 12.33 -1.90
C ARG A 17 -6.33 12.52 -0.68
N LYS A 18 -6.76 11.94 0.44
CA LYS A 18 -6.14 11.94 1.77
C LYS A 18 -6.02 10.56 2.41
N GLY A 19 -6.57 9.54 1.76
CA GLY A 19 -6.43 8.16 2.21
C GLY A 19 -6.62 7.13 1.10
N TYR A 20 -6.33 5.89 1.44
CA TYR A 20 -6.44 4.74 0.57
C TYR A 20 -6.73 3.47 1.36
N ILE A 21 -7.35 2.49 0.71
CA ILE A 21 -7.63 1.19 1.31
C ILE A 21 -6.31 0.42 1.45
N THR A 22 -6.06 -0.12 2.65
CA THR A 22 -4.89 -0.93 2.98
C THR A 22 -5.32 -2.22 3.70
N GLY A 23 -4.35 -3.07 4.09
CA GLY A 23 -4.62 -4.33 4.79
C GLY A 23 -5.44 -5.32 3.96
N MET A 24 -6.34 -6.08 4.61
CA MET A 24 -7.10 -7.15 3.96
C MET A 24 -7.86 -6.71 2.69
N GLY A 25 -8.46 -5.51 2.69
CA GLY A 25 -9.14 -4.99 1.50
C GLY A 25 -8.19 -4.73 0.33
N LEU A 26 -6.97 -4.28 0.61
CA LEU A 26 -5.93 -4.12 -0.40
C LEU A 26 -5.46 -5.49 -0.91
N TYR A 27 -5.19 -6.43 0.00
CA TYR A 27 -4.71 -7.76 -0.38
C TYR A 27 -5.72 -8.49 -1.25
N ASN A 28 -7.00 -8.47 -0.89
CA ASN A 28 -8.07 -9.07 -1.67
C ASN A 28 -8.20 -8.42 -3.06
N ARG A 29 -8.18 -7.08 -3.13
CA ARG A 29 -8.21 -6.34 -4.41
C ARG A 29 -7.04 -6.67 -5.33
N LEU A 30 -5.87 -6.99 -4.76
CA LEU A 30 -4.68 -7.39 -5.52
C LEU A 30 -4.63 -8.89 -5.84
N GLY A 31 -5.65 -9.67 -5.43
CA GLY A 31 -5.68 -11.12 -5.62
C GLY A 31 -4.68 -11.88 -4.74
N LEU A 32 -4.23 -11.28 -3.63
CA LEU A 32 -3.28 -11.88 -2.69
C LEU A 32 -3.96 -12.69 -1.58
N THR A 33 -5.30 -12.64 -1.50
CA THR A 33 -6.10 -13.45 -0.57
C THR A 33 -7.52 -13.57 -1.12
N THR A 34 -8.18 -14.67 -0.81
CA THR A 34 -9.59 -14.90 -1.15
C THR A 34 -10.54 -14.39 -0.06
N GLN A 35 -10.00 -14.05 1.12
CA GLN A 35 -10.80 -13.62 2.26
C GLN A 35 -11.43 -12.24 2.01
N ILE A 36 -12.76 -12.19 2.21
CA ILE A 36 -13.53 -10.96 2.13
C ILE A 36 -13.43 -10.24 3.49
N PRO A 37 -12.92 -8.98 3.53
CA PRO A 37 -12.78 -8.25 4.78
C PRO A 37 -14.14 -7.84 5.35
N LYS A 38 -14.37 -8.14 6.63
CA LYS A 38 -15.51 -7.57 7.39
C LYS A 38 -15.32 -6.08 7.71
N THR A 39 -14.05 -5.66 7.83
CA THR A 39 -13.65 -4.29 8.14
C THR A 39 -12.78 -3.72 7.03
N ILE A 40 -13.18 -2.60 6.45
CA ILE A 40 -12.37 -1.85 5.49
C ILE A 40 -11.36 -1.00 6.26
N THR A 41 -10.07 -1.29 6.08
CA THR A 41 -8.99 -0.49 6.67
C THR A 41 -8.54 0.58 5.69
N ILE A 42 -8.48 1.83 6.13
CA ILE A 42 -8.03 2.97 5.33
C ILE A 42 -6.83 3.61 6.02
N ALA A 43 -5.71 3.72 5.30
CA ALA A 43 -4.58 4.53 5.72
C ALA A 43 -4.84 5.99 5.30
N SER A 44 -4.68 6.94 6.22
CA SER A 44 -4.88 8.37 5.95
C SER A 44 -4.07 9.26 6.88
N ASP A 45 -4.06 10.57 6.60
CA ASP A 45 -3.53 11.60 7.50
C ASP A 45 -4.47 11.93 8.69
N LYS A 46 -5.70 11.42 8.66
CA LYS A 46 -6.70 11.61 9.72
C LYS A 46 -6.35 10.82 10.98
N SER A 47 -6.85 11.29 12.12
CA SER A 47 -6.71 10.60 13.40
C SER A 47 -7.25 9.16 13.32
N PRO A 48 -6.52 8.17 13.87
CA PRO A 48 -7.00 6.80 13.96
C PRO A 48 -8.36 6.73 14.66
N GLN A 49 -9.29 5.99 14.07
CA GLN A 49 -10.64 5.80 14.59
C GLN A 49 -11.28 4.58 13.96
N ARG A 50 -12.35 4.08 14.57
CA ARG A 50 -13.16 2.98 14.04
C ARG A 50 -14.61 3.47 13.97
N LYS A 51 -15.28 3.22 12.85
CA LYS A 51 -16.68 3.59 12.65
C LYS A 51 -17.43 2.43 12.03
N ASP A 52 -18.49 2.02 12.70
CA ASP A 52 -19.41 1.01 12.22
C ASP A 52 -20.63 1.70 11.59
N PHE A 53 -21.00 1.29 10.38
CA PHE A 53 -22.17 1.76 9.65
C PHE A 53 -23.25 0.67 9.51
N GLY A 54 -23.13 -0.43 10.25
CA GLY A 54 -24.02 -1.60 10.23
C GLY A 54 -23.73 -2.54 9.06
N THR A 55 -23.68 -2.02 7.83
CA THR A 55 -23.37 -2.81 6.62
C THR A 55 -21.88 -2.93 6.36
N VAL A 56 -21.09 -1.96 6.84
CA VAL A 56 -19.63 -1.93 6.68
C VAL A 56 -19.00 -1.28 7.89
N GLU A 57 -17.90 -1.88 8.34
CA GLU A 57 -17.04 -1.28 9.36
C GLU A 57 -15.81 -0.64 8.71
N VAL A 58 -15.46 0.57 9.14
CA VAL A 58 -14.28 1.29 8.67
C VAL A 58 -13.30 1.50 9.81
N LYS A 59 -12.03 1.13 9.59
CA LYS A 59 -10.92 1.41 10.50
C LYS A 59 -9.93 2.36 9.84
N LEU A 60 -9.73 3.53 10.44
CA LEU A 60 -8.67 4.46 10.06
C LEU A 60 -7.37 4.13 10.78
N VAL A 61 -6.30 4.04 10.01
CA VAL A 61 -4.92 3.95 10.49
C VAL A 61 -4.11 5.11 9.92
N LYS A 62 -3.03 5.47 10.61
CA LYS A 62 -2.16 6.55 10.16
C LYS A 62 -1.32 6.09 8.97
N ALA A 63 -1.38 6.84 7.88
CA ALA A 63 -0.47 6.66 6.75
C ALA A 63 0.97 7.04 7.16
N LYS A 64 1.96 6.41 6.54
CA LYS A 64 3.39 6.68 6.83
C LYS A 64 3.82 8.07 6.40
N VAL A 65 3.20 8.60 5.35
CA VAL A 65 3.43 9.93 4.78
C VAL A 65 2.10 10.54 4.33
N PRO A 66 2.06 11.85 4.03
CA PRO A 66 0.88 12.48 3.43
C PRO A 66 0.46 11.79 2.12
N VAL A 67 -0.83 11.44 2.03
CA VAL A 67 -1.39 10.75 0.87
C VAL A 67 -1.80 11.74 -0.21
N SER A 68 -1.59 11.36 -1.47
CA SER A 68 -2.05 12.05 -2.67
C SER A 68 -2.52 11.05 -3.74
N GLU A 69 -3.09 11.55 -4.84
CA GLU A 69 -3.41 10.69 -5.99
C GLU A 69 -2.15 10.11 -6.65
N SER A 70 -1.04 10.87 -6.68
CA SER A 70 0.19 10.44 -7.34
C SER A 70 0.98 9.39 -6.55
N ASN A 71 0.92 9.41 -5.21
CA ASN A 71 1.70 8.48 -4.39
C ASN A 71 0.93 7.28 -3.84
N ARG A 72 -0.41 7.27 -3.94
CA ARG A 72 -1.26 6.21 -3.36
C ARG A 72 -0.77 4.82 -3.73
N GLU A 73 -0.50 4.57 -5.01
CA GLU A 73 -0.15 3.22 -5.47
C GLU A 73 1.23 2.76 -4.98
N TYR A 74 2.14 3.69 -4.74
CA TYR A 74 3.44 3.39 -4.16
C TYR A 74 3.30 3.01 -2.69
N LEU A 75 2.46 3.74 -1.93
CA LEU A 75 2.17 3.41 -0.54
C LEU A 75 1.48 2.06 -0.39
N GLU A 76 0.55 1.73 -1.29
CA GLU A 76 -0.09 0.41 -1.33
C GLU A 76 0.94 -0.72 -1.55
N ILE A 77 1.91 -0.53 -2.45
CA ILE A 77 3.00 -1.50 -2.67
C ILE A 77 3.83 -1.68 -1.40
N LEU A 78 4.24 -0.58 -0.76
CA LEU A 78 5.06 -0.61 0.44
C LEU A 78 4.33 -1.26 1.62
N ASP A 79 3.02 -1.01 1.76
CA ASP A 79 2.18 -1.64 2.78
C ASP A 79 2.10 -3.16 2.60
N VAL A 80 1.98 -3.64 1.36
CA VAL A 80 2.01 -5.07 1.03
C VAL A 80 3.36 -5.68 1.39
N LEU A 81 4.47 -5.05 0.99
CA LEU A 81 5.82 -5.54 1.30
C LEU A 81 6.09 -5.58 2.81
N SER A 82 5.64 -4.56 3.54
CA SER A 82 5.73 -4.51 5.01
C SER A 82 4.99 -5.65 5.71
N ASN A 83 3.93 -6.17 5.10
CA ASN A 83 3.07 -7.19 5.69
C ASN A 83 3.15 -8.53 4.98
N ILE A 84 4.14 -8.73 4.12
CA ILE A 84 4.24 -9.87 3.20
C ILE A 84 4.10 -11.25 3.88
N LYS A 85 4.55 -11.38 5.14
CA LYS A 85 4.47 -12.62 5.93
C LYS A 85 3.12 -12.82 6.64
N LYS A 86 2.26 -11.80 6.63
CA LYS A 86 0.99 -11.74 7.38
C LYS A 86 -0.23 -11.77 6.46
N ILE A 87 -0.04 -11.85 5.15
CA ILE A 87 -1.13 -11.91 4.18
C ILE A 87 -1.69 -13.33 4.19
N PRO A 88 -2.98 -13.53 4.49
CA PRO A 88 -3.59 -14.86 4.49
C PRO A 88 -3.72 -15.44 3.07
N ASP A 89 -3.82 -16.76 2.97
CA ASP A 89 -3.98 -17.52 1.72
C ASP A 89 -2.87 -17.29 0.68
N SER A 90 -1.75 -16.69 1.08
CA SER A 90 -0.60 -16.49 0.21
C SER A 90 0.69 -16.65 0.99
N ASN A 91 1.79 -16.82 0.27
CA ASN A 91 3.13 -16.86 0.82
C ASN A 91 4.00 -15.73 0.25
N PRO A 92 5.15 -15.42 0.89
CA PRO A 92 5.99 -14.32 0.42
C PRO A 92 6.44 -14.41 -1.04
N SER A 93 6.65 -15.61 -1.59
CA SER A 93 7.07 -15.76 -2.99
C SER A 93 5.97 -15.30 -3.96
N GLU A 94 4.72 -15.69 -3.71
CA GLU A 94 3.58 -15.29 -4.51
C GLU A 94 3.33 -13.79 -4.45
N VAL A 95 3.37 -13.21 -3.24
CA VAL A 95 3.23 -11.77 -3.05
C VAL A 95 4.32 -11.01 -3.82
N MET A 96 5.59 -11.45 -3.71
CA MET A 96 6.69 -10.85 -4.47
C MET A 96 6.44 -10.91 -5.98
N LYS A 97 5.92 -12.03 -6.52
CA LYS A 97 5.61 -12.15 -7.96
C LYS A 97 4.54 -11.15 -8.41
N VAL A 98 3.48 -10.97 -7.62
CA VAL A 98 2.41 -10.00 -7.92
C VAL A 98 2.94 -8.57 -7.87
N ILE A 99 3.69 -8.23 -6.83
CA ILE A 99 4.25 -6.88 -6.69
C ILE A 99 5.31 -6.60 -7.75
N ALA A 100 6.15 -7.58 -8.12
CA ALA A 100 7.12 -7.46 -9.22
C ALA A 100 6.44 -7.09 -10.55
N LYS A 101 5.30 -7.74 -10.88
CA LYS A 101 4.54 -7.41 -12.09
C LYS A 101 3.99 -5.99 -12.04
N LYS A 102 3.63 -5.49 -10.86
CA LYS A 102 3.10 -4.13 -10.68
C LYS A 102 4.21 -3.09 -10.78
N THR A 103 5.37 -3.33 -10.16
CA THR A 103 6.51 -2.39 -10.18
C THR A 103 7.16 -2.28 -11.55
N LYS A 104 7.18 -3.35 -12.35
CA LYS A 104 7.68 -3.35 -13.75
C LYS A 104 6.98 -2.35 -14.68
N LYS A 105 5.80 -1.83 -14.30
CA LYS A 105 5.05 -0.86 -15.09
C LYS A 105 5.52 0.58 -14.87
N TYR A 106 6.31 0.84 -13.82
CA TYR A 106 6.76 2.19 -13.52
C TYR A 106 8.00 2.55 -14.33
N GLN A 107 8.02 3.79 -14.80
CA GLN A 107 9.20 4.40 -15.39
C GLN A 107 10.21 4.78 -14.29
N LYS A 108 11.41 5.17 -14.71
CA LYS A 108 12.52 5.54 -13.83
C LYS A 108 12.09 6.51 -12.71
N ASP A 109 11.41 7.59 -13.04
CA ASP A 109 10.98 8.61 -12.07
C ASP A 109 9.98 8.05 -11.04
N GLY A 110 9.07 7.16 -11.47
CA GLY A 110 8.14 6.50 -10.56
C GLY A 110 8.83 5.51 -9.61
N LEU A 111 9.90 4.85 -10.07
CA LEU A 111 10.72 3.99 -9.22
C LEU A 111 11.51 4.81 -8.19
N TYR A 112 12.04 5.97 -8.57
CA TYR A 112 12.67 6.90 -7.62
C TYR A 112 11.70 7.35 -6.54
N GLU A 113 10.48 7.74 -6.92
CA GLU A 113 9.47 8.14 -5.94
C GLU A 113 9.12 6.98 -4.99
N LEU A 114 8.96 5.77 -5.52
CA LEU A 114 8.72 4.57 -4.71
C LEU A 114 9.86 4.31 -3.71
N ILE A 115 11.11 4.51 -4.11
CA ILE A 115 12.31 4.39 -3.26
C ILE A 115 12.32 5.45 -2.18
N ASN A 116 12.09 6.71 -2.55
CA ASN A 116 12.04 7.83 -1.61
C ASN A 116 10.98 7.59 -0.53
N LEU A 117 9.79 7.12 -0.92
CA LEU A 117 8.71 6.77 0.01
C LEU A 117 9.08 5.58 0.91
N ALA A 118 9.89 4.63 0.42
CA ALA A 118 10.34 3.49 1.21
C ALA A 118 11.23 3.86 2.40
N SER A 119 11.84 5.05 2.41
CA SER A 119 12.62 5.56 3.55
C SER A 119 11.80 5.70 4.85
N PHE A 120 10.48 5.83 4.74
CA PHE A 120 9.54 5.89 5.87
C PHE A 120 9.09 4.50 6.36
N TYR A 121 9.60 3.43 5.75
CA TYR A 121 9.26 2.03 6.04
C TYR A 121 10.44 1.27 6.65
N SER A 122 10.17 0.07 7.17
CA SER A 122 11.18 -0.72 7.89
C SER A 122 12.34 -1.14 6.97
N PRO A 123 13.55 -1.41 7.51
CA PRO A 123 14.68 -1.92 6.74
C PRO A 123 14.33 -3.18 5.92
N VAL A 124 13.51 -4.07 6.47
CA VAL A 124 13.03 -5.27 5.78
C VAL A 124 12.20 -4.92 4.54
N THR A 125 11.33 -3.92 4.64
CA THR A 125 10.51 -3.46 3.50
C THR A 125 11.40 -2.88 2.40
N ARG A 126 12.38 -2.06 2.79
CA ARG A 126 13.36 -1.48 1.86
C ARG A 126 14.19 -2.55 1.16
N ALA A 127 14.65 -3.57 1.89
CA ALA A 127 15.38 -4.70 1.33
C ALA A 127 14.54 -5.49 0.31
N LEU A 128 13.28 -5.79 0.63
CA LEU A 128 12.37 -6.48 -0.30
C LEU A 128 12.12 -5.64 -1.56
N LEU A 129 11.93 -4.33 -1.42
CA LEU A 129 11.82 -3.43 -2.56
C LEU A 129 13.11 -3.44 -3.40
N GLY A 130 14.28 -3.40 -2.76
CA GLY A 130 15.57 -3.49 -3.41
C GLY A 130 15.69 -4.72 -4.30
N LEU A 131 15.28 -5.89 -3.81
CA LEU A 131 15.24 -7.14 -4.60
C LEU A 131 14.33 -7.05 -5.83
N LEU A 132 13.20 -6.34 -5.73
CA LEU A 132 12.30 -6.13 -6.87
C LEU A 132 12.91 -5.20 -7.91
N ILE A 133 13.56 -4.13 -7.46
CA ILE A 133 14.15 -3.11 -8.32
C ILE A 133 15.43 -3.62 -8.97
N GLU A 134 16.22 -4.47 -8.31
CA GLU A 134 17.44 -5.05 -8.87
C GLU A 134 17.18 -5.82 -10.17
N ASN A 135 16.01 -6.47 -10.26
CA ASN A 135 15.54 -7.17 -11.46
C ASN A 135 15.01 -6.26 -12.58
N ILE A 136 14.92 -4.95 -12.34
CA ILE A 136 14.41 -3.94 -13.28
C ILE A 136 15.53 -2.97 -13.68
N ASN A 137 16.27 -2.46 -12.70
CA ASN A 137 17.36 -1.51 -12.85
C ASN A 137 18.36 -1.67 -11.70
N ILE A 138 19.50 -2.29 -12.00
CA ILE A 138 20.53 -2.64 -11.01
C ILE A 138 21.15 -1.40 -10.34
N ASN A 139 21.36 -0.31 -11.08
CA ASN A 139 21.96 0.92 -10.55
C ASN A 139 21.07 1.56 -9.49
N LEU A 140 19.76 1.57 -9.74
CA LEU A 140 18.79 2.13 -8.81
C LEU A 140 18.65 1.28 -7.54
N ALA A 141 18.80 -0.04 -7.65
CA ALA A 141 18.76 -0.94 -6.49
C ALA A 141 19.96 -0.75 -5.55
N LEU A 142 21.11 -0.31 -6.06
CA LEU A 142 22.30 -0.02 -5.24
C LEU A 142 22.09 1.20 -4.33
N GLU A 143 21.32 2.20 -4.75
CA GLU A 143 21.00 3.38 -3.93
C GLU A 143 20.25 3.00 -2.64
N LEU A 144 19.33 2.02 -2.72
CA LEU A 144 18.60 1.48 -1.56
C LEU A 144 19.49 0.72 -0.57
N LYS A 145 20.56 0.06 -1.04
CA LYS A 145 21.45 -0.74 -0.18
C LYS A 145 22.36 0.14 0.69
N ASN A 146 22.53 1.42 0.32
CA ASN A 146 23.44 2.36 0.96
C ASN A 146 22.74 3.40 1.86
N SER A 147 21.40 3.34 1.99
CA SER A 147 20.55 4.25 2.77
C SER A 147 19.90 3.56 3.97
#